data_AF-A0A3D5B8D5-F1
#
_entry.id   AF-A0A3D5B8D5-F1
#
_cell.length_a   1.000
_cell.length_b   1.000
_cell.length_c   1.000
_cell.angle_alpha   90.00
_cell.angle_beta   90.00
_cell.angle_gamma   90.00
#
_symmetry.space_group_name_H-M   'P 1'
#
loop_
_entity.id
_entity.type
_entity.pdbx_description
1 polymer ?
#
loop_
_entity_poly.entity_id
_entity_poly.type
_entity_poly.pdbx_seq_one_letter_code
_entity_poly.pdbx_strand_id
1 'polypeptide(L)'
;MPYVKVICPSCGGEIQLDDSKEFGFCLHCGTKVIFEDAVQRIELVNQPKLDNLYKLAMEAYTNRDFNEAITYFNRVLEIAGDNWRALLYKGLSKAYLAQINTNPIGPLTRCISQVIDLASKDKETTLYEAKRLIVPELSNFFIAIISVADLTKYSKYETIAAYNEYKDNFINILSGFESCLNWMDENYPQDLAIVYGNILRLISALTVHKQLSDGRKVGINKNTRKILWDKFETYAPRLAKLSPKSEIPSFNRKNIEGGRV
;
A
#
# COMPACT_ATOMS: atom_id res chain seq x y z
N MET A 1 27.83 0.23 22.32
CA MET A 1 27.78 -1.10 22.96
C MET A 1 26.32 -1.47 23.10
N PRO A 2 25.75 -2.24 22.16
CA PRO A 2 24.39 -2.74 22.28
C PRO A 2 24.32 -3.88 23.32
N TYR A 3 23.46 -3.73 24.33
CA TYR A 3 23.13 -4.82 25.24
C TYR A 3 21.90 -5.55 24.70
N VAL A 4 21.94 -6.87 24.66
CA VAL A 4 20.82 -7.72 24.21
C VAL A 4 20.16 -8.35 25.43
N LYS A 5 18.83 -8.23 25.52
CA LYS A 5 18.04 -8.93 26.54
C LYS A 5 17.88 -10.39 26.14
N VAL A 6 18.31 -11.30 27.00
CA VAL A 6 18.17 -12.75 26.79
C VAL A 6 17.60 -13.46 28.02
N ILE A 7 16.97 -14.62 27.82
CA ILE A 7 16.46 -15.48 28.90
C ILE A 7 17.47 -16.58 29.17
N CYS A 8 17.88 -16.76 30.43
CA CYS A 8 18.80 -17.82 30.81
C CYS A 8 18.17 -19.20 30.57
N PRO A 9 18.81 -20.10 29.80
CA PRO A 9 18.24 -21.41 29.47
C PRO A 9 18.16 -22.36 30.68
N SER A 10 18.90 -22.08 31.75
CA SER A 10 18.95 -22.96 32.92
C SER A 10 17.96 -22.57 34.02
N CYS A 11 17.59 -21.30 34.14
CA CYS A 11 16.72 -20.83 35.23
C CYS A 11 15.53 -19.97 34.77
N GLY A 12 15.47 -19.59 33.49
CA GLY A 12 14.41 -18.73 32.96
C GLY A 12 14.50 -17.26 33.36
N GLY A 13 15.56 -16.84 34.07
CA GLY A 13 15.77 -15.44 34.44
C GLY A 13 16.13 -14.55 33.26
N GLU A 14 15.55 -13.34 33.20
CA GLU A 14 15.93 -12.31 32.23
C GLU A 14 17.29 -11.71 32.59
N ILE A 15 18.23 -11.72 31.64
CA ILE A 15 19.57 -11.17 31.81
C ILE A 15 19.92 -10.26 30.62
N GLN A 16 20.77 -9.28 30.85
CA GLN A 16 21.34 -8.44 29.80
C GLN A 16 22.78 -8.88 29.58
N LEU A 17 23.11 -9.19 28.33
CA LEU A 17 24.46 -9.56 27.95
C LEU A 17 25.00 -8.55 26.91
N ASP A 18 26.32 -8.39 26.89
CA ASP A 18 27.09 -7.55 25.96
C ASP A 18 27.34 -8.29 24.64
N ASP A 19 26.79 -7.81 23.53
CA ASP A 19 26.82 -8.45 22.21
C ASP A 19 28.22 -8.66 21.62
N SER A 20 29.24 -8.01 22.20
CA SER A 20 30.65 -8.18 21.82
C SER A 20 31.32 -9.43 22.42
N LYS A 21 30.64 -10.15 23.32
CA LYS A 21 31.18 -11.32 24.00
C LYS A 21 30.49 -12.60 23.53
N GLU A 22 31.24 -13.67 23.28
CA GLU A 22 30.68 -14.96 22.85
C GLU A 22 29.86 -15.68 23.95
N PHE A 23 30.07 -15.31 25.21
CA PHE A 23 29.33 -15.86 26.34
C PHE A 23 29.24 -14.87 27.51
N GLY A 24 28.24 -15.10 28.38
CA GLY A 24 28.08 -14.42 29.66
C GLY A 24 27.69 -15.38 30.76
N PHE A 25 27.60 -14.88 32.00
CA PHE A 25 27.13 -15.66 33.14
C PHE A 25 25.80 -15.10 33.64
N CYS A 26 24.84 -15.98 33.90
CA CYS A 26 23.58 -15.57 34.48
C CYS A 26 23.79 -15.11 35.93
N LEU A 27 23.34 -13.89 36.26
CA LEU A 27 23.41 -13.34 37.61
C LEU A 27 22.52 -14.08 38.62
N HIS A 28 21.53 -14.85 38.15
CA HIS A 28 20.58 -15.55 39.01
C HIS A 28 21.05 -16.97 39.41
N CYS A 29 21.63 -17.72 38.47
CA CYS A 29 21.99 -19.13 38.70
C CYS A 29 23.46 -19.46 38.42
N GLY A 30 24.27 -18.49 37.98
CA GLY A 30 25.70 -18.68 37.69
C GLY A 30 26.00 -19.49 36.43
N THR A 31 24.98 -19.97 35.70
CA THR A 31 25.18 -20.76 34.48
C THR A 31 25.82 -19.92 33.38
N LYS A 32 26.80 -20.51 32.69
CA LYS A 32 27.39 -19.95 31.46
C LYS A 32 26.35 -19.98 30.34
N VAL A 33 26.01 -18.82 29.82
CA VAL A 33 25.07 -18.61 28.71
C VAL A 33 25.88 -18.27 27.47
N ILE A 34 25.84 -19.13 26.46
CA ILE A 34 26.44 -18.88 25.15
C ILE A 34 25.48 -17.98 24.36
N PHE A 35 26.00 -16.93 23.75
CA PHE A 35 25.19 -15.89 23.12
C PHE A 35 24.34 -16.40 21.96
N GLU A 36 24.97 -17.10 21.03
CA GLU A 36 24.32 -17.65 19.84
C GLU A 36 23.18 -18.60 20.24
N ASP A 37 23.42 -19.50 21.19
CA ASP A 37 22.42 -20.45 21.72
C ASP A 37 21.24 -19.78 22.44
N ALA A 38 21.47 -18.63 23.09
CA ALA A 38 20.44 -17.93 23.84
C ALA A 38 19.57 -17.06 22.92
N VAL A 39 20.18 -16.37 21.96
CA VAL A 39 19.48 -15.60 20.92
C VAL A 39 18.66 -16.54 20.03
N GLN A 40 19.26 -17.65 19.58
CA GLN A 40 18.58 -18.63 18.74
C GLN A 40 17.40 -19.31 19.45
N ARG A 41 17.50 -19.57 20.77
CA ARG A 41 16.36 -20.07 21.55
C ARG A 41 15.23 -19.06 21.70
N ILE A 42 15.53 -17.77 21.87
CA ILE A 42 14.52 -16.71 21.95
C ILE A 42 13.81 -16.54 20.61
N GLU A 43 14.55 -16.60 19.51
CA GLU A 43 13.97 -16.62 18.16
C GLU A 43 13.02 -17.82 18.02
N LEU A 44 13.45 -19.04 18.35
CA LEU A 44 12.62 -20.25 18.27
C LEU A 44 11.37 -20.22 19.15
N VAL A 45 11.43 -19.64 20.35
CA VAL A 45 10.27 -19.52 21.25
C VAL A 45 9.26 -18.49 20.75
N ASN A 46 9.73 -17.42 20.10
CA ASN A 46 8.86 -16.37 19.58
C ASN A 46 8.28 -16.67 18.19
N GLN A 47 8.89 -17.57 17.39
CA GLN A 47 8.39 -17.94 16.06
C GLN A 47 6.90 -18.40 16.09
N PRO A 48 6.48 -19.37 16.94
CA PRO A 48 5.07 -19.78 17.00
C PRO A 48 4.13 -18.64 17.40
N LYS A 49 4.58 -17.75 18.28
CA LYS A 49 3.82 -16.58 18.72
C LYS A 49 3.67 -15.56 17.58
N LEU A 50 4.74 -15.33 16.83
CA LEU A 50 4.77 -14.43 15.67
C LEU A 50 3.85 -14.95 14.57
N ASP A 51 3.92 -16.24 14.24
CA ASP A 51 3.04 -16.89 13.26
C ASP A 51 1.57 -16.79 13.66
N ASN A 52 1.25 -17.06 14.93
CA ASN A 52 -0.13 -16.97 15.42
C ASN A 52 -0.66 -15.53 15.37
N LEU A 53 0.14 -14.54 15.77
CA LEU A 53 -0.25 -13.13 15.68
C LEU A 53 -0.45 -12.69 14.24
N TYR A 54 0.44 -13.11 13.34
CA TYR A 54 0.33 -12.78 11.93
C TYR A 54 -0.92 -13.42 11.30
N LYS A 55 -1.24 -14.67 11.63
CA LYS A 55 -2.49 -15.34 11.19
C LYS A 55 -3.73 -14.58 11.64
N LEU A 56 -3.82 -14.23 12.92
CA LEU A 56 -4.94 -13.43 13.46
C LEU A 56 -5.05 -12.07 12.76
N ALA A 57 -3.91 -11.41 12.50
CA ALA A 57 -3.88 -10.14 11.77
C ALA A 57 -4.42 -10.29 10.33
N MET A 58 -4.03 -11.35 9.63
CA MET A 58 -4.49 -11.63 8.27
C MET A 58 -5.97 -12.03 8.22
N GLU A 59 -6.46 -12.80 9.20
CA GLU A 59 -7.88 -13.13 9.33
C GLU A 59 -8.71 -11.86 9.52
N ALA A 60 -8.31 -10.98 10.45
CA ALA A 60 -8.96 -9.70 10.67
C ALA A 60 -8.94 -8.81 9.41
N TYR A 61 -7.79 -8.74 8.73
CA TYR A 61 -7.64 -8.00 7.46
C TYR A 61 -8.59 -8.52 6.38
N THR A 62 -8.65 -9.84 6.21
CA THR A 62 -9.52 -10.49 5.21
C THR A 62 -10.99 -10.28 5.53
N ASN A 63 -11.35 -10.28 6.82
CA ASN A 63 -12.69 -9.97 7.31
C ASN A 63 -13.02 -8.47 7.30
N ARG A 64 -12.10 -7.61 6.82
CA ARG A 64 -12.21 -6.14 6.81
C ARG A 64 -12.36 -5.51 8.20
N ASP A 65 -12.00 -6.21 9.26
CA ASP A 65 -11.80 -5.60 10.58
C ASP A 65 -10.40 -4.99 10.65
N PHE A 66 -10.26 -3.84 10.01
CA PHE A 66 -8.97 -3.16 9.89
C PHE A 66 -8.44 -2.63 11.23
N ASN A 67 -9.30 -2.36 12.21
CA ASN A 67 -8.86 -1.93 13.54
C ASN A 67 -8.19 -3.09 14.29
N GLU A 68 -8.83 -4.27 14.27
CA GLU A 68 -8.26 -5.47 14.86
C GLU A 68 -6.99 -5.92 14.11
N ALA A 69 -7.01 -5.87 12.78
CA ALA A 69 -5.83 -6.16 11.96
C ALA A 69 -4.63 -5.29 12.34
N ILE A 70 -4.82 -3.96 12.47
CA ILE A 70 -3.76 -3.05 12.93
C ILE A 70 -3.23 -3.43 14.30
N THR A 71 -4.12 -3.83 15.21
CA THR A 71 -3.74 -4.23 16.57
C THR A 71 -2.81 -5.44 16.55
N TYR A 72 -3.16 -6.49 15.80
CA TYR A 72 -2.29 -7.67 15.68
C TYR A 72 -1.01 -7.38 14.90
N PHE A 73 -1.05 -6.61 13.80
CA PHE A 73 0.17 -6.25 13.08
C PHE A 73 1.12 -5.40 13.93
N ASN A 74 0.62 -4.52 14.81
CA ASN A 74 1.47 -3.82 15.79
C ASN A 74 2.19 -4.80 16.70
N ARG A 75 1.49 -5.82 17.22
CA ARG A 75 2.10 -6.85 18.07
C ARG A 75 3.13 -7.70 17.34
N VAL A 76 2.94 -7.96 16.04
CA VAL A 76 3.99 -8.59 15.20
C VAL A 76 5.21 -7.67 15.13
N LEU A 77 5.02 -6.38 14.86
CA LEU A 77 6.10 -5.40 14.75
C LEU A 77 6.81 -5.09 16.08
N GLU A 78 6.16 -5.30 17.22
CA GLU A 78 6.80 -5.24 18.54
C GLU A 78 7.81 -6.37 18.76
N ILE A 79 7.58 -7.54 18.14
CA ILE A 79 8.47 -8.71 18.23
C ILE A 79 9.51 -8.67 17.10
N ALA A 80 9.08 -8.34 15.88
CA ALA A 80 9.91 -8.27 14.67
C ALA A 80 9.67 -6.94 13.94
N GLY A 81 10.42 -5.91 14.36
CA GLY A 81 10.24 -4.53 13.87
C GLY A 81 10.59 -4.31 12.40
N ASP A 82 11.34 -5.24 11.80
CA ASP A 82 11.73 -5.27 10.39
C ASP A 82 10.81 -6.15 9.52
N ASN A 83 9.72 -6.70 10.10
CA ASN A 83 8.77 -7.51 9.36
C ASN A 83 8.00 -6.65 8.34
N TRP A 84 8.53 -6.60 7.11
CA TRP A 84 8.01 -5.77 6.03
C TRP A 84 6.58 -6.14 5.64
N ARG A 85 6.18 -7.42 5.78
CA ARG A 85 4.81 -7.88 5.51
C ARG A 85 3.82 -7.29 6.51
N ALA A 86 4.14 -7.38 7.80
CA ALA A 86 3.31 -6.79 8.85
C ALA A 86 3.21 -5.27 8.71
N LEU A 87 4.31 -4.61 8.33
CA LEU A 87 4.31 -3.18 8.04
C LEU A 87 3.39 -2.83 6.85
N LEU A 88 3.48 -3.59 5.76
CA LEU A 88 2.63 -3.41 4.57
C LEU A 88 1.15 -3.51 4.91
N TYR A 89 0.72 -4.60 5.54
CA TYR A 89 -0.70 -4.83 5.82
C TYR A 89 -1.24 -3.90 6.90
N LYS A 90 -0.42 -3.46 7.86
CA LYS A 90 -0.77 -2.35 8.75
C LYS A 90 -1.01 -1.05 7.98
N GLY A 91 -0.14 -0.73 7.03
CA GLY A 91 -0.28 0.44 6.15
C GLY A 91 -1.57 0.41 5.34
N LEU A 92 -1.84 -0.73 4.69
CA LEU A 92 -3.08 -0.96 3.93
C LEU A 92 -4.32 -0.85 4.82
N SER A 93 -4.31 -1.49 6.00
CA SER A 93 -5.43 -1.42 6.96
C SER A 93 -5.72 0.02 7.37
N LYS A 94 -4.67 0.82 7.65
CA LYS A 94 -4.82 2.25 7.93
C LYS A 94 -5.37 3.02 6.74
N ALA A 95 -4.93 2.70 5.54
CA ALA A 95 -5.41 3.35 4.33
C ALA A 95 -6.89 3.03 4.06
N TYR A 96 -7.35 1.80 4.34
CA TYR A 96 -8.76 1.43 4.26
C TYR A 96 -9.62 2.12 5.32
N LEU A 97 -9.10 2.35 6.53
CA LEU A 97 -9.80 3.08 7.60
C LEU A 97 -9.83 4.59 7.36
N ALA A 98 -8.78 5.14 6.78
CA ALA A 98 -8.73 6.52 6.37
C ALA A 98 -9.78 6.72 5.27
N GLN A 99 -10.94 7.25 5.67
CA GLN A 99 -12.03 7.61 4.77
C GLN A 99 -11.48 8.38 3.56
N ILE A 100 -12.12 8.24 2.40
CA ILE A 100 -11.68 8.83 1.12
C ILE A 100 -11.35 10.33 1.23
N ASN A 101 -12.01 11.02 2.16
CA ASN A 101 -11.91 12.45 2.36
C ASN A 101 -10.64 12.89 3.11
N THR A 102 -9.85 11.98 3.70
CA THR A 102 -8.62 12.31 4.44
C THR A 102 -7.33 12.02 3.67
N ASN A 103 -7.42 11.75 2.36
CA ASN A 103 -6.30 11.43 1.49
C ASN A 103 -5.42 10.27 2.05
N PRO A 104 -5.93 9.02 1.98
CA PRO A 104 -5.20 7.84 2.49
C PRO A 104 -3.90 7.54 1.72
N ILE A 105 -3.69 8.17 0.57
CA ILE A 105 -2.65 7.83 -0.40
C ILE A 105 -1.28 8.26 0.10
N GLY A 106 -1.14 9.48 0.61
CA GLY A 106 0.15 9.99 1.11
C GLY A 106 0.76 9.11 2.22
N PRO A 107 0.00 8.76 3.28
CA PRO A 107 0.44 7.80 4.28
C PRO A 107 0.77 6.41 3.71
N LEU A 108 -0.04 5.90 2.78
CA LEU A 108 0.18 4.59 2.16
C LEU A 108 1.46 4.55 1.32
N THR A 109 1.71 5.57 0.48
CA THR A 109 2.94 5.70 -0.31
C THR A 109 4.18 5.70 0.57
N ARG A 110 4.16 6.45 1.69
CA ARG A 110 5.27 6.44 2.66
C ARG A 110 5.49 5.06 3.29
N CYS A 111 4.41 4.37 3.64
CA CYS A 111 4.49 3.01 4.16
C CYS A 111 5.12 2.05 3.14
N ILE A 112 4.74 2.15 1.87
CA ILE A 112 5.30 1.30 0.81
C ILE A 112 6.77 1.59 0.58
N SER A 113 7.18 2.86 0.56
CA SER A 113 8.60 3.22 0.50
C SER A 113 9.40 2.56 1.64
N GLN A 114 8.87 2.60 2.87
CA GLN A 114 9.50 1.92 4.01
C GLN A 114 9.56 0.39 3.84
N VAL A 115 8.51 -0.23 3.29
CA VAL A 115 8.48 -1.67 3.00
C VAL A 115 9.56 -2.03 1.98
N ILE A 116 9.71 -1.24 0.92
CA ILE A 116 10.74 -1.43 -0.11
C ILE A 116 12.15 -1.25 0.49
N ASP A 117 12.33 -0.23 1.32
CA ASP A 117 13.61 0.03 2.00
C ASP A 117 13.98 -1.09 2.98
N LEU A 118 13.01 -1.72 3.64
CA LEU A 118 13.25 -2.88 4.50
C LEU A 118 13.56 -4.14 3.67
N ALA A 119 12.75 -4.42 2.65
CA ALA A 119 12.90 -5.61 1.83
C ALA A 119 14.20 -5.60 1.02
N SER A 120 14.69 -4.43 0.62
CA SER A 120 15.96 -4.27 -0.09
C SER A 120 17.20 -4.48 0.78
N LYS A 121 17.09 -4.36 2.11
CA LYS A 121 18.20 -4.58 3.04
C LYS A 121 18.49 -6.04 3.35
N ASP A 122 17.49 -6.91 3.18
CA ASP A 122 17.61 -8.35 3.47
C ASP A 122 18.26 -9.07 2.28
N LYS A 123 17.49 -9.31 1.21
CA LYS A 123 17.94 -10.02 -0.01
C LYS A 123 17.19 -9.52 -1.23
N GLU A 124 17.79 -9.65 -2.41
CA GLU A 124 17.14 -9.32 -3.69
C GLU A 124 15.84 -10.11 -3.89
N THR A 125 15.80 -11.38 -3.45
CA THR A 125 14.60 -12.22 -3.44
C THR A 125 13.48 -11.65 -2.56
N THR A 126 13.82 -11.06 -1.41
CA THR A 126 12.86 -10.45 -0.49
C THR A 126 12.24 -9.20 -1.10
N LEU A 127 13.06 -8.36 -1.77
CA LEU A 127 12.57 -7.20 -2.52
C LEU A 127 11.63 -7.63 -3.65
N TYR A 128 11.97 -8.68 -4.39
CA TYR A 128 11.13 -9.24 -5.45
C TYR A 128 9.77 -9.73 -4.89
N GLU A 129 9.78 -10.45 -3.78
CA GLU A 129 8.56 -10.89 -3.10
C GLU A 129 7.70 -9.71 -2.62
N ALA A 130 8.32 -8.67 -2.07
CA ALA A 130 7.62 -7.48 -1.60
C ALA A 130 6.91 -6.78 -2.76
N LYS A 131 7.61 -6.54 -3.88
CA LYS A 131 7.00 -5.94 -5.07
C LYS A 131 5.82 -6.75 -5.59
N ARG A 132 5.99 -8.08 -5.71
CA ARG A 132 4.93 -9.00 -6.16
C ARG A 132 3.67 -8.94 -5.29
N LEU A 133 3.83 -8.68 -3.99
CA LEU A 133 2.70 -8.58 -3.06
C LEU A 133 2.07 -7.19 -3.03
N ILE A 134 2.87 -6.14 -3.06
CA ILE A 134 2.41 -4.74 -2.95
C ILE A 134 1.46 -4.37 -4.10
N VAL A 135 1.82 -4.77 -5.33
CA VAL A 135 1.11 -4.39 -6.55
C VAL A 135 -0.37 -4.82 -6.58
N PRO A 136 -0.72 -6.10 -6.37
CA PRO A 136 -2.12 -6.52 -6.36
C PRO A 136 -2.89 -5.90 -5.21
N GLU A 137 -2.30 -5.77 -4.02
CA GLU A 137 -2.94 -5.13 -2.86
C GLU A 137 -3.26 -3.66 -3.11
N LEU A 138 -2.34 -2.91 -3.73
CA LEU A 138 -2.59 -1.53 -4.13
C LEU A 138 -3.67 -1.43 -5.19
N SER A 139 -3.63 -2.31 -6.17
CA SER A 139 -4.67 -2.36 -7.21
C SER A 139 -6.05 -2.59 -6.59
N ASN A 140 -6.18 -3.54 -5.66
CA ASN A 140 -7.41 -3.82 -4.94
C ASN A 140 -7.87 -2.62 -4.09
N PHE A 141 -6.94 -1.99 -3.38
CA PHE A 141 -7.20 -0.80 -2.57
C PHE A 141 -7.77 0.34 -3.41
N PHE A 142 -7.14 0.65 -4.55
CA PHE A 142 -7.62 1.70 -5.42
C PHE A 142 -8.95 1.36 -6.11
N ILE A 143 -9.18 0.09 -6.49
CA ILE A 143 -10.49 -0.35 -7.01
C ILE A 143 -11.58 -0.15 -5.94
N ALA A 144 -11.29 -0.46 -4.68
CA ALA A 144 -12.21 -0.24 -3.58
C ALA A 144 -12.52 1.25 -3.41
N ILE A 145 -11.51 2.13 -3.46
CA ILE A 145 -11.72 3.58 -3.41
C ILE A 145 -12.58 4.05 -4.59
N ILE A 146 -12.26 3.63 -5.82
CA ILE A 146 -13.04 3.99 -7.02
C ILE A 146 -14.49 3.57 -6.84
N SER A 147 -14.73 2.34 -6.40
CA SER A 147 -16.06 1.80 -6.20
C SER A 147 -16.86 2.65 -5.20
N VAL A 148 -16.26 3.04 -4.08
CA VAL A 148 -16.92 3.90 -3.09
C VAL A 148 -17.10 5.34 -3.63
N ALA A 149 -16.11 5.86 -4.35
CA ALA A 149 -16.21 7.19 -4.96
C ALA A 149 -17.26 7.25 -6.08
N ASP A 150 -17.53 6.14 -6.77
CA ASP A 150 -18.62 6.00 -7.74
C ASP A 150 -19.97 5.76 -7.05
N LEU A 151 -20.02 4.98 -5.95
CA LEU A 151 -21.24 4.72 -5.17
C LEU A 151 -21.76 5.98 -4.47
N THR A 152 -20.88 6.89 -4.05
CA THR A 152 -21.27 8.20 -3.50
C THR A 152 -21.86 9.15 -4.55
N LYS A 153 -22.02 8.71 -5.82
CA LYS A 153 -22.22 9.60 -6.98
C LYS A 153 -23.33 9.26 -7.95
N TYR A 154 -24.38 8.56 -7.50
CA TYR A 154 -25.58 8.38 -8.31
C TYR A 154 -26.62 9.51 -8.26
N SER A 155 -26.35 10.63 -7.60
CA SER A 155 -27.17 11.84 -7.77
C SER A 155 -26.30 13.09 -7.68
N LYS A 156 -26.40 13.93 -8.71
CA LYS A 156 -26.05 15.36 -8.81
C LYS A 156 -25.19 15.96 -7.67
N TYR A 157 -24.06 16.58 -8.01
CA TYR A 157 -23.32 17.39 -7.01
C TYR A 157 -24.15 18.58 -6.57
N GLU A 158 -24.35 18.72 -5.27
CA GLU A 158 -25.03 19.89 -4.70
C GLU A 158 -24.26 21.18 -4.94
N THR A 159 -22.92 21.12 -4.97
CA THR A 159 -22.06 22.30 -5.09
C THR A 159 -20.84 22.08 -6.00
N ILE A 160 -20.27 23.18 -6.48
CA ILE A 160 -18.97 23.19 -7.18
C ILE A 160 -17.86 22.71 -6.24
N ALA A 161 -17.94 23.00 -4.94
CA ALA A 161 -16.98 22.55 -3.95
C ALA A 161 -16.92 21.02 -3.85
N ALA A 162 -18.09 20.36 -3.76
CA ALA A 162 -18.18 18.89 -3.75
C ALA A 162 -17.64 18.26 -5.05
N TYR A 163 -17.86 18.91 -6.20
CA TYR A 163 -17.26 18.47 -7.46
C TYR A 163 -15.72 18.58 -7.45
N ASN A 164 -15.19 19.69 -6.92
CA ASN A 164 -13.75 19.90 -6.82
C ASN A 164 -13.09 18.88 -5.88
N GLU A 165 -13.68 18.62 -4.71
CA GLU A 165 -13.17 17.62 -3.77
C GLU A 165 -13.06 16.24 -4.41
N TYR A 166 -14.10 15.81 -5.14
CA TYR A 166 -14.02 14.57 -5.89
C TYR A 166 -12.93 14.56 -6.95
N LYS A 167 -12.84 15.65 -7.73
CA LYS A 167 -11.85 15.76 -8.79
C LYS A 167 -10.44 15.65 -8.20
N ASP A 168 -10.21 16.30 -7.07
CA ASP A 168 -8.93 16.26 -6.35
C ASP A 168 -8.66 14.85 -5.79
N ASN A 169 -9.68 14.17 -5.26
CA ASN A 169 -9.58 12.77 -4.83
C ASN A 169 -9.19 11.85 -6.00
N PHE A 170 -9.82 11.97 -7.17
CA PHE A 170 -9.48 11.19 -8.36
C PHE A 170 -8.06 11.47 -8.87
N ILE A 171 -7.61 12.73 -8.82
CA ILE A 171 -6.23 13.10 -9.17
C ILE A 171 -5.24 12.47 -8.19
N ASN A 172 -5.56 12.46 -6.89
CA ASN A 172 -4.71 11.81 -5.90
C ASN A 172 -4.64 10.30 -6.13
N ILE A 173 -5.76 9.63 -6.42
CA ILE A 173 -5.81 8.20 -6.77
C ILE A 173 -4.97 7.91 -8.01
N LEU A 174 -5.08 8.73 -9.04
CA LEU A 174 -4.27 8.63 -10.25
C LEU A 174 -2.77 8.72 -9.92
N SER A 175 -2.37 9.71 -9.12
CA SER A 175 -0.97 9.85 -8.67
C SER A 175 -0.50 8.65 -7.85
N GLY A 176 -1.40 8.03 -7.08
CA GLY A 176 -1.13 6.81 -6.34
C GLY A 176 -0.80 5.64 -7.27
N PHE A 177 -1.62 5.41 -8.31
CA PHE A 177 -1.34 4.41 -9.33
C PHE A 177 -0.04 4.69 -10.11
N GLU A 178 0.23 5.94 -10.44
CA GLU A 178 1.48 6.31 -11.12
C GLU A 178 2.71 6.04 -10.26
N SER A 179 2.60 6.23 -8.94
CA SER A 179 3.67 5.86 -8.00
C SER A 179 3.90 4.35 -8.00
N CYS A 180 2.83 3.55 -8.14
CA CYS A 180 2.94 2.09 -8.24
C CYS A 180 3.77 1.66 -9.45
N LEU A 181 3.57 2.33 -10.59
CA LEU A 181 4.30 2.02 -11.81
C LEU A 181 5.82 2.18 -11.65
N ASN A 182 6.29 3.08 -10.77
CA ASN A 182 7.73 3.24 -10.50
C ASN A 182 8.33 2.04 -9.75
N TRP A 183 7.50 1.20 -9.11
CA TRP A 183 7.94 0.03 -8.37
C TRP A 183 7.79 -1.27 -9.16
N MET A 184 7.08 -1.22 -10.28
CA MET A 184 6.78 -2.36 -11.13
C MET A 184 7.83 -2.47 -12.25
N ASP A 185 8.35 -3.69 -12.45
CA ASP A 185 9.16 -4.01 -13.61
C ASP A 185 8.35 -4.83 -14.64
N GLU A 186 8.93 -5.03 -15.83
CA GLU A 186 8.26 -5.73 -16.93
C GLU A 186 8.01 -7.23 -16.65
N ASN A 187 8.49 -7.77 -15.54
CA ASN A 187 8.29 -9.19 -15.19
C ASN A 187 6.86 -9.48 -14.70
N TYR A 188 6.03 -8.46 -14.51
CA TYR A 188 4.63 -8.58 -14.06
C TYR A 188 3.63 -8.04 -15.09
N PRO A 189 3.58 -8.60 -16.31
CA PRO A 189 2.80 -8.03 -17.40
C PRO A 189 1.29 -7.99 -17.12
N GLN A 190 0.76 -8.97 -16.37
CA GLN A 190 -0.66 -9.01 -16.00
C GLN A 190 -1.01 -7.91 -14.99
N ASP A 191 -0.20 -7.74 -13.95
CA ASP A 191 -0.45 -6.71 -12.95
C ASP A 191 -0.24 -5.31 -13.52
N LEU A 192 0.78 -5.12 -14.37
CA LEU A 192 0.98 -3.88 -15.12
C LEU A 192 -0.25 -3.55 -15.98
N ALA A 193 -0.83 -4.54 -16.65
CA ALA A 193 -2.05 -4.35 -17.44
C ALA A 193 -3.23 -3.91 -16.55
N ILE A 194 -3.37 -4.48 -15.35
CA ILE A 194 -4.41 -4.06 -14.38
C ILE A 194 -4.22 -2.60 -13.98
N VAL A 195 -2.99 -2.20 -13.62
CA VAL A 195 -2.68 -0.82 -13.22
C VAL A 195 -2.93 0.16 -14.37
N TYR A 196 -2.42 -0.12 -15.57
CA TYR A 196 -2.68 0.72 -16.74
C TYR A 196 -4.18 0.81 -17.06
N GLY A 197 -4.91 -0.30 -16.99
CA GLY A 197 -6.36 -0.32 -17.18
C GLY A 197 -7.10 0.58 -16.19
N ASN A 198 -6.73 0.54 -14.92
CA ASN A 198 -7.34 1.38 -13.88
C ASN A 198 -6.99 2.86 -14.06
N ILE A 199 -5.75 3.19 -14.41
CA ILE A 199 -5.34 4.56 -14.77
C ILE A 199 -6.22 5.10 -15.90
N LEU A 200 -6.40 4.34 -16.98
CA LEU A 200 -7.19 4.78 -18.14
C LEU A 200 -8.67 4.94 -17.80
N ARG A 201 -9.23 4.08 -16.93
CA ARG A 201 -10.61 4.22 -16.44
C ARG A 201 -10.79 5.50 -15.62
N LEU A 202 -9.85 5.80 -14.72
CA LEU A 202 -9.86 7.05 -13.94
C LEU A 202 -9.79 8.29 -14.84
N ILE A 203 -8.87 8.26 -15.81
CA ILE A 203 -8.73 9.34 -16.79
C ILE A 203 -10.05 9.53 -17.52
N SER A 204 -10.64 8.45 -18.07
CA SER A 204 -11.91 8.52 -18.79
C SER A 204 -13.03 9.10 -17.90
N ALA A 205 -13.16 8.61 -16.66
CA ALA A 205 -14.16 9.08 -15.70
C ALA A 205 -14.05 10.59 -15.40
N LEU A 206 -12.83 11.12 -15.29
CA LEU A 206 -12.57 12.55 -15.07
C LEU A 206 -12.90 13.43 -16.29
N THR A 207 -12.82 12.90 -17.50
CA THR A 207 -13.09 13.67 -18.72
C THR A 207 -14.58 13.86 -19.03
N VAL A 208 -15.44 13.03 -18.45
CA VAL A 208 -16.90 13.14 -18.63
C VAL A 208 -17.42 14.34 -17.85
N HIS A 209 -18.11 15.25 -18.54
CA HIS A 209 -18.82 16.36 -17.89
C HIS A 209 -19.86 15.81 -16.91
N LYS A 210 -19.90 16.39 -15.72
CA LYS A 210 -20.89 16.03 -14.70
C LYS A 210 -21.91 17.14 -14.55
N GLN A 211 -23.08 16.82 -14.01
CA GLN A 211 -24.16 17.78 -13.81
C GLN A 211 -24.35 18.06 -12.31
N LEU A 212 -24.45 19.33 -11.96
CA LEU A 212 -24.82 19.79 -10.62
C LEU A 212 -26.32 19.62 -10.38
N SER A 213 -26.75 19.76 -9.14
CA SER A 213 -28.18 19.67 -8.75
C SER A 213 -29.06 20.71 -9.44
N ASP A 214 -28.48 21.88 -9.71
CA ASP A 214 -29.11 22.99 -10.43
C ASP A 214 -29.07 22.86 -11.97
N GLY A 215 -28.55 21.74 -12.49
CA GLY A 215 -28.50 21.46 -13.92
C GLY A 215 -27.27 22.00 -14.65
N ARG A 216 -26.42 22.83 -14.01
CA ARG A 216 -25.17 23.30 -14.61
C ARG A 216 -24.21 22.15 -14.86
N LYS A 217 -23.48 22.22 -15.97
CA LYS A 217 -22.41 21.25 -16.30
C LYS A 217 -21.10 21.71 -15.70
N VAL A 218 -20.44 20.82 -14.98
CA VAL A 218 -19.09 20.99 -14.47
C VAL A 218 -18.14 19.99 -15.13
N GLY A 219 -16.87 20.37 -15.23
CA GLY A 219 -15.84 19.58 -15.88
C GLY A 219 -14.46 20.05 -15.45
N ILE A 220 -13.46 19.25 -15.79
CA ILE A 220 -12.05 19.63 -15.64
C ILE A 220 -11.71 20.79 -16.58
N ASN A 221 -10.79 21.66 -16.14
CA ASN A 221 -10.31 22.76 -16.96
C ASN A 221 -9.41 22.26 -18.12
N LYS A 222 -9.10 23.15 -19.06
CA LYS A 222 -8.31 22.84 -20.26
C LYS A 222 -6.91 22.30 -19.93
N ASN A 223 -6.24 22.88 -18.94
CA ASN A 223 -4.87 22.49 -18.56
C ASN A 223 -4.86 21.07 -17.98
N THR A 224 -5.75 20.79 -17.03
CA THR A 224 -5.92 19.44 -16.46
C THR A 224 -6.29 18.43 -17.55
N ARG A 225 -7.18 18.79 -18.49
CA ARG A 225 -7.53 17.90 -19.60
C ARG A 225 -6.33 17.57 -20.49
N LYS A 226 -5.47 18.54 -20.78
CA LYS A 226 -4.22 18.32 -21.53
C LYS A 226 -3.28 17.35 -20.79
N ILE A 227 -3.07 17.56 -19.49
CA ILE A 227 -2.23 16.67 -18.67
C ILE A 227 -2.77 15.23 -18.68
N LEU A 228 -4.09 15.05 -18.55
CA LEU A 228 -4.70 13.72 -18.59
C LEU A 228 -4.62 13.07 -19.98
N TRP A 229 -4.63 13.87 -21.04
CA TRP A 229 -4.44 13.38 -22.41
C TRP A 229 -3.02 12.86 -22.64
N ASP A 230 -2.00 13.63 -22.23
CA ASP A 230 -0.60 13.22 -22.36
C ASP A 230 -0.34 11.89 -21.60
N LYS A 231 -0.98 11.72 -20.43
CA LYS A 231 -0.99 10.46 -19.67
C LYS A 231 -1.72 9.35 -20.42
N PHE A 232 -2.88 9.63 -21.01
CA PHE A 232 -3.63 8.65 -21.80
C PHE A 232 -2.81 8.11 -22.98
N GLU A 233 -2.15 8.99 -23.75
CA GLU A 233 -1.27 8.61 -24.85
C GLU A 233 -0.05 7.81 -24.40
N THR A 234 0.40 8.01 -23.16
CA THR A 234 1.49 7.23 -22.57
C THR A 234 1.04 5.82 -22.19
N TYR A 235 -0.14 5.66 -21.58
CA TYR A 235 -0.55 4.40 -20.97
C TYR A 235 -1.40 3.49 -21.88
N ALA A 236 -2.21 4.05 -22.79
CA ALA A 236 -3.06 3.26 -23.69
C ALA A 236 -2.27 2.29 -24.58
N PRO A 237 -1.16 2.70 -25.24
CA PRO A 237 -0.36 1.77 -26.06
C PRO A 237 0.30 0.67 -25.21
N ARG A 238 0.71 0.99 -23.97
CA ARG A 238 1.32 0.02 -23.05
C ARG A 238 0.32 -1.04 -22.63
N LEU A 239 -0.91 -0.65 -22.31
CA LEU A 239 -2.00 -1.59 -22.04
C LEU A 239 -2.28 -2.47 -23.27
N ALA A 240 -2.38 -1.87 -24.46
CA ALA A 240 -2.65 -2.61 -25.70
C ALA A 240 -1.58 -3.68 -25.97
N LYS A 241 -0.31 -3.38 -25.68
CA LYS A 241 0.81 -4.32 -25.82
C LYS A 241 0.71 -5.49 -24.82
N LEU A 242 0.37 -5.20 -23.55
CA LEU A 242 0.34 -6.20 -22.48
C LEU A 242 -0.95 -7.03 -22.47
N SER A 243 -2.07 -6.44 -22.88
CA SER A 243 -3.38 -7.09 -22.94
C SER A 243 -4.14 -6.66 -24.20
N PRO A 244 -3.83 -7.25 -25.37
CA PRO A 244 -4.41 -6.85 -26.66
C PRO A 244 -5.93 -7.01 -26.76
N LYS A 245 -6.53 -7.83 -25.89
CA LYS A 245 -7.98 -8.06 -25.82
C LYS A 245 -8.70 -7.11 -24.86
N SER A 246 -7.96 -6.32 -24.07
CA SER A 246 -8.57 -5.37 -23.14
C SER A 246 -9.16 -4.19 -23.89
N GLU A 247 -10.40 -3.83 -23.52
CA GLU A 247 -11.04 -2.62 -24.02
C GLU A 247 -10.33 -1.38 -23.46
N ILE A 248 -9.83 -0.52 -24.34
CA ILE A 248 -9.21 0.75 -23.96
C ILE A 248 -10.36 1.75 -23.74
N PRO A 249 -10.50 2.32 -22.53
CA PRO A 249 -11.53 3.33 -22.27
C PRO A 249 -11.43 4.50 -23.24
N SER A 250 -12.56 4.99 -23.72
CA SER A 250 -12.57 6.16 -24.61
C SER A 250 -12.16 7.44 -23.87
N PHE A 251 -11.44 8.33 -24.57
CA PHE A 251 -11.10 9.67 -24.09
C PHE A 251 -11.72 10.71 -25.03
N ASN A 252 -12.50 11.65 -24.49
CA ASN A 252 -13.10 12.70 -25.30
C ASN A 252 -12.11 13.84 -25.57
N ARG A 253 -11.52 13.86 -26.78
CA ARG A 253 -10.55 14.87 -27.22
C ARG A 253 -11.14 16.26 -27.46
N LYS A 254 -12.48 16.39 -27.53
CA LYS A 254 -13.13 17.70 -27.76
C LYS A 254 -12.68 18.68 -26.67
N ASN A 255 -12.31 19.91 -27.06
CA ASN A 255 -11.84 21.02 -26.22
C ASN A 255 -10.36 21.03 -25.79
N ILE A 256 -9.50 20.12 -26.30
CA ILE A 256 -8.03 20.23 -26.10
C ILE A 256 -7.42 21.26 -27.06
N GLU A 257 -7.87 21.23 -28.32
CA GLU A 257 -7.57 22.21 -29.36
C GLU A 257 -8.79 23.13 -29.52
N GLY A 258 -8.58 24.43 -29.67
CA GLY A 258 -9.63 25.45 -29.52
C GLY A 258 -10.87 25.20 -30.39
N GLY A 259 -11.96 24.74 -29.77
CA GLY A 259 -13.31 24.78 -30.29
C GLY A 259 -14.14 25.73 -29.43
N ARG A 260 -14.80 26.69 -30.06
CA ARG A 260 -15.61 27.74 -29.43
C ARG A 260 -16.71 27.17 -28.52
N VAL A 261 -17.08 28.00 -27.55
CA VAL A 261 -18.28 27.98 -26.70
C VAL A 261 -19.50 27.42 -27.42
#